data_AF-A0A519DX72-F1
#
_entry.id   AF-A0A519DX72-F1
#
_cell.length_a   1.000
_cell.length_b   1.000
_cell.length_c   1.000
_cell.angle_alpha   90.00
_cell.angle_beta   90.00
_cell.angle_gamma   90.00
#
_symmetry.space_group_name_H-M   'P 1'
#
loop_
_entity.id
_entity.type
_entity.pdbx_description
1 polymer ?
#
loop_
_entity_poly.entity_id
_entity_poly.type
_entity_poly.pdbx_seq_one_letter_code
_entity_poly.pdbx_strand_id
1 'polypeptide(L)'
;FYFHNFVYESVWKNNQRRTSERTATQDLLHKYGADYKVIFIGDAAMAPYEITQPGGSVEHWNEEAGYVWMQRFMAKFKKIIWINPYPKDAWAYTTSTNIVRDLIEDQMYPLTLRGLEEGMRYLAK
;
A
#
# COMPACT_ATOMS: atom_id res chain seq x y z
N PHE A 1 2.54 10.16 2.47
CA PHE A 1 2.26 9.59 3.80
C PHE A 1 3.14 8.36 3.97
N TYR A 2 3.48 8.01 5.21
CA TYR A 2 4.29 6.85 5.57
C TYR A 2 3.45 5.87 6.38
N PHE A 3 3.73 4.58 6.25
CA PHE A 3 3.15 3.49 7.05
C PHE A 3 4.23 2.44 7.36
N HIS A 4 3.94 1.49 8.25
CA HIS A 4 4.85 0.40 8.61
C HIS A 4 4.31 -0.89 8.00
N ASN A 5 5.09 -1.52 7.11
CA ASN A 5 4.78 -2.73 6.34
C ASN A 5 3.52 -2.66 5.46
N PHE A 6 2.35 -2.41 6.03
CA PHE A 6 1.10 -2.24 5.31
C PHE A 6 0.26 -1.05 5.80
N VAL A 7 -0.78 -0.70 5.06
CA VAL A 7 -1.68 0.40 5.41
C VAL A 7 -2.79 -0.10 6.35
N TYR A 8 -3.05 0.65 7.42
CA TYR A 8 -4.08 0.37 8.40
C TYR A 8 -4.91 1.63 8.71
N GLU A 9 -5.36 1.84 9.94
CA GLU A 9 -6.20 2.94 10.40
C GLU A 9 -5.50 4.29 10.50
N SER A 10 -4.16 4.31 10.49
CA SER A 10 -3.41 5.55 10.56
C SER A 10 -2.13 5.52 9.74
N VAL A 11 -1.71 6.72 9.33
CA VAL A 11 -0.46 6.96 8.60
C VAL A 11 0.25 8.19 9.18
N TRP A 12 1.55 8.30 8.90
CA TRP A 12 2.37 9.43 9.33
C TRP A 12 2.62 10.39 8.17
N LYS A 13 2.70 11.69 8.48
CA LYS A 13 3.18 12.70 7.52
C LYS A 13 4.70 12.76 7.46
N ASN A 14 5.38 12.39 8.54
CA ASN A 14 6.84 12.45 8.67
C ASN A 14 7.39 11.04 9.00
N ASN A 15 8.54 10.69 8.41
CA ASN A 15 9.21 9.42 8.67
C ASN A 15 10.00 9.40 9.99
N GLN A 16 10.18 10.55 10.66
CA GLN A 16 10.70 10.60 12.02
C GLN A 16 9.58 10.15 12.99
N ARG A 17 9.27 8.85 12.97
CA ARG A 17 8.13 8.16 13.61
C ARG A 17 8.11 8.21 15.16
N ARG A 18 8.94 9.04 15.80
CA ARG A 18 9.19 9.02 17.25
C ARG A 18 8.37 10.00 18.09
N THR A 19 7.63 10.94 17.47
CA THR A 19 6.83 11.93 18.22
C THR A 19 5.63 12.48 17.44
N SER A 20 5.28 11.86 16.31
CA SER A 20 4.55 12.51 15.23
C SER A 20 3.06 12.17 15.22
N GLU A 21 2.24 13.22 15.17
CA GLU A 21 0.80 13.23 14.90
C GLU A 21 0.42 12.18 13.83
N ARG A 22 -0.40 11.20 14.23
CA ARG A 22 -0.99 10.20 13.33
C ARG A 22 -2.16 10.85 12.60
N THR A 23 -2.21 10.69 11.28
CA THR A 23 -3.39 11.06 10.49
C THR A 23 -4.23 9.80 10.27
N ALA A 24 -5.52 9.86 10.57
CA ALA A 24 -6.39 8.71 10.33
C ALA A 24 -6.46 8.44 8.82
N THR A 25 -6.31 7.18 8.43
CA THR A 25 -6.42 6.78 7.02
C THR A 25 -7.81 7.10 6.48
N GLN A 26 -8.83 6.99 7.33
CA GLN A 26 -10.20 7.40 7.01
C GLN A 26 -10.30 8.88 6.62
N ASP A 27 -9.55 9.77 7.28
CA ASP A 27 -9.54 11.20 6.92
C ASP A 27 -8.95 11.41 5.52
N LEU A 28 -7.95 10.62 5.13
CA LEU A 28 -7.43 10.65 3.76
C LEU A 28 -8.47 10.15 2.74
N LEU A 29 -9.16 9.06 3.09
CA LEU A 29 -10.26 8.51 2.33
C LEU A 29 -11.49 9.44 2.31
N HIS A 30 -11.59 10.46 3.15
CA HIS A 30 -12.64 11.49 3.05
C HIS A 30 -12.16 12.72 2.30
N LYS A 31 -10.92 13.15 2.56
CA LYS A 31 -10.34 14.39 2.04
C LYS A 31 -10.11 14.39 0.54
N TYR A 32 -9.61 13.28 -0.02
CA TYR A 32 -9.23 13.22 -1.43
C TYR A 32 -10.36 12.63 -2.29
N GLY A 33 -10.60 13.20 -3.46
CA GLY A 33 -11.61 12.73 -4.41
C GLY A 33 -11.21 11.41 -5.10
N ALA A 34 -12.17 10.74 -5.74
CA ALA A 34 -11.95 9.48 -6.47
C ALA A 34 -11.08 9.63 -7.73
N ASP A 35 -10.88 10.88 -8.19
CA ASP A 35 -10.05 11.30 -9.32
C ASP A 35 -8.55 11.35 -8.98
N TYR A 36 -8.20 11.30 -7.69
CA TYR A 36 -6.81 11.24 -7.27
C TYR A 36 -6.16 9.92 -7.69
N LYS A 37 -4.87 10.03 -8.03
CA LYS A 37 -3.99 8.89 -8.33
C LYS A 37 -3.24 8.50 -7.06
N VAL A 38 -3.28 7.23 -6.70
CA VAL A 38 -2.61 6.71 -5.50
C VAL A 38 -1.42 5.86 -5.93
N ILE A 39 -0.27 6.15 -5.35
CA ILE A 39 0.98 5.41 -5.58
C ILE A 39 1.44 4.91 -4.22
N PHE A 40 1.36 3.60 -4.01
CA PHE A 40 2.02 2.95 -2.88
C PHE A 40 3.47 2.65 -3.25
N ILE A 41 4.39 2.77 -2.30
CA ILE A 41 5.81 2.49 -2.49
C ILE A 41 6.28 1.64 -1.32
N GLY A 42 6.76 0.42 -1.60
CA GLY A 42 7.22 -0.53 -0.59
C GLY A 42 7.55 -1.89 -1.21
N ASP A 43 8.34 -2.72 -0.54
CA ASP A 43 8.77 -4.03 -1.07
C ASP A 43 7.65 -5.10 -1.08
N ALA A 44 6.53 -4.80 -0.43
CA ALA A 44 5.42 -5.74 -0.23
C ALA A 44 5.87 -7.08 0.41
N ALA A 45 7.01 -7.08 1.12
CA ALA A 45 7.60 -8.25 1.75
C ALA A 45 7.45 -8.12 3.27
N MET A 46 6.56 -8.92 3.84
CA MET A 46 6.21 -8.91 5.26
C MET A 46 5.62 -10.26 5.64
N ALA A 47 5.34 -10.50 6.92
CA ALA A 47 4.62 -11.71 7.29
C ALA A 47 3.17 -11.65 6.76
N PRO A 48 2.62 -12.73 6.15
CA PRO A 48 1.28 -12.69 5.56
C PRO A 48 0.15 -12.31 6.52
N TYR A 49 0.30 -12.60 7.82
CA TYR A 49 -0.70 -12.23 8.83
C TYR A 49 -0.80 -10.71 9.02
N GLU A 50 0.25 -9.94 8.72
CA GLU A 50 0.23 -8.47 8.79
C GLU A 50 -0.80 -7.89 7.81
N ILE A 51 -1.08 -8.60 6.70
CA ILE A 51 -2.09 -8.20 5.72
C ILE A 51 -3.44 -8.86 6.04
N THR A 52 -3.43 -10.13 6.41
CA THR A 52 -4.64 -10.99 6.40
C THR A 52 -5.42 -11.03 7.72
N GLN A 53 -4.85 -10.56 8.83
CA GLN A 53 -5.47 -10.71 10.16
C GLN A 53 -5.60 -9.38 10.93
N PRO A 54 -6.68 -9.21 11.72
CA PRO A 54 -6.70 -8.24 12.83
C PRO A 54 -5.56 -8.50 13.82
N GLY A 55 -5.01 -7.43 14.40
CA GLY A 55 -3.84 -7.51 15.29
C GLY A 55 -2.53 -7.91 14.60
N GLY A 56 -2.51 -8.01 13.27
CA GLY A 56 -1.31 -8.35 12.50
C GLY A 56 -0.27 -7.23 12.41
N SER A 57 -0.62 -5.98 12.70
CA SER A 57 0.33 -4.86 12.71
C SER A 57 1.39 -5.02 13.80
N VAL A 58 2.66 -4.78 13.43
CA VAL A 58 3.80 -4.85 14.36
C VAL A 58 3.88 -3.62 15.28
N GLU A 59 3.32 -2.48 14.86
CA GLU A 59 3.43 -1.22 15.60
C GLU A 59 2.33 -1.01 16.65
N HIS A 60 1.17 -1.67 16.48
CA HIS A 60 0.01 -1.53 17.36
C HIS A 60 -1.04 -2.60 17.03
N TRP A 61 -2.03 -2.77 17.90
CA TRP A 61 -3.18 -3.62 17.62
C TRP A 61 -4.14 -2.94 16.63
N ASN A 62 -4.19 -3.42 15.38
CA ASN A 62 -5.18 -2.98 14.39
C ASN A 62 -6.48 -3.78 14.52
N GLU A 63 -7.61 -3.09 14.67
CA GLU A 63 -8.92 -3.76 14.79
C GLU A 63 -9.33 -4.49 13.51
N GLU A 64 -8.92 -3.98 12.36
CA GLU A 64 -9.26 -4.52 11.04
C GLU A 64 -8.01 -4.95 10.28
N ALA A 65 -8.09 -6.08 9.59
CA ALA A 65 -7.00 -6.61 8.78
C ALA A 65 -6.53 -5.61 7.70
N GLY A 66 -5.25 -5.65 7.36
CA GLY A 66 -4.66 -4.76 6.36
C GLY A 66 -5.37 -4.80 5.01
N TYR A 67 -5.76 -6.00 4.54
CA TYR A 67 -6.46 -6.13 3.26
C TYR A 67 -7.77 -5.34 3.19
N VAL A 68 -8.47 -5.17 4.33
CA VAL A 68 -9.72 -4.40 4.40
C VAL A 68 -9.45 -2.93 4.07
N TRP A 69 -8.36 -2.38 4.58
CA TRP A 69 -7.93 -1.02 4.24
C TRP A 69 -7.57 -0.89 2.77
N MET A 70 -6.83 -1.85 2.20
CA MET A 70 -6.52 -1.84 0.77
C MET A 70 -7.79 -1.91 -0.09
N GLN A 71 -8.76 -2.74 0.26
CA GLN A 71 -10.05 -2.80 -0.41
C GLN A 71 -10.78 -1.45 -0.39
N ARG A 72 -10.73 -0.69 0.71
CA ARG A 72 -11.29 0.67 0.78
C ARG A 72 -10.59 1.63 -0.17
N PHE A 73 -9.26 1.54 -0.30
CA PHE A 73 -8.52 2.32 -1.29
C PHE A 73 -8.98 1.97 -2.71
N MET A 74 -8.99 0.67 -3.06
CA MET A 74 -9.38 0.18 -4.38
C MET A 74 -10.83 0.56 -4.73
N ALA A 75 -11.75 0.52 -3.76
CA ALA A 75 -13.14 0.93 -3.96
C ALA A 75 -13.30 2.44 -4.19
N LYS A 76 -12.42 3.26 -3.60
CA LYS A 76 -12.53 4.72 -3.65
C LYS A 76 -11.81 5.33 -4.86
N PHE A 77 -10.58 4.91 -5.13
CA PHE A 77 -9.73 5.53 -6.16
C PHE A 77 -9.63 4.66 -7.40
N LYS A 78 -9.86 5.25 -8.57
CA LYS A 78 -9.85 4.51 -9.84
C LYS A 78 -8.45 4.20 -10.38
N LYS A 79 -7.42 4.84 -9.81
CA LYS A 79 -6.05 4.85 -10.34
C LYS A 79 -5.07 4.61 -9.19
N ILE A 80 -4.83 3.33 -8.91
CA ILE A 80 -3.89 2.88 -7.89
C ILE A 80 -2.80 2.05 -8.54
N ILE A 81 -1.56 2.31 -8.17
CA ILE A 81 -0.43 1.42 -8.47
C ILE A 81 0.41 1.19 -7.22
N TRP A 82 1.19 0.11 -7.24
CA TRP A 82 2.21 -0.18 -6.25
C TRP A 82 3.60 -0.21 -6.91
N ILE A 83 4.53 0.61 -6.45
CA ILE A 83 5.93 0.57 -6.90
C ILE A 83 6.73 -0.24 -5.89
N ASN A 84 7.27 -1.37 -6.36
CA ASN A 84 8.03 -2.28 -5.54
C ASN A 84 9.54 -2.18 -5.86
N PRO A 85 10.38 -1.73 -4.90
CA PRO A 85 11.83 -1.62 -5.08
C PRO A 85 12.57 -2.95 -5.03
N TYR A 86 11.93 -4.02 -4.57
CA TYR A 86 12.52 -5.35 -4.50
C TYR A 86 12.61 -5.97 -5.91
N PRO A 87 13.65 -6.77 -6.23
CA PRO A 87 13.82 -7.34 -7.57
C PRO A 87 12.59 -8.14 -8.02
N LYS A 88 12.10 -7.89 -9.24
CA LYS A 88 10.86 -8.50 -9.76
C LYS A 88 10.90 -10.02 -9.78
N ASP A 89 12.05 -10.61 -10.09
CA ASP A 89 12.24 -12.06 -10.14
C ASP A 89 12.05 -12.72 -8.76
N ALA A 90 12.22 -11.94 -7.68
CA ALA A 90 12.04 -12.43 -6.32
C ALA A 90 10.57 -12.40 -5.86
N TRP A 91 9.68 -11.65 -6.53
CA TRP A 91 8.31 -11.44 -6.07
C TRP A 91 7.50 -12.73 -5.98
N ALA A 92 7.72 -13.66 -6.91
CA ALA A 92 7.00 -14.93 -6.94
C ALA A 92 7.27 -15.80 -5.70
N TYR A 93 8.41 -15.60 -5.03
CA TYR A 93 8.83 -16.37 -3.86
C TYR A 93 8.35 -15.78 -2.54
N THR A 94 7.76 -14.58 -2.56
CA THR A 94 7.28 -13.89 -1.36
C THR A 94 5.76 -13.94 -1.29
N THR A 95 5.20 -14.72 -0.37
CA THR A 95 3.75 -14.90 -0.21
C THR A 95 3.00 -13.59 -0.04
N SER A 96 3.49 -12.68 0.81
CA SER A 96 2.86 -11.37 1.00
C SER A 96 2.87 -10.52 -0.27
N THR A 97 3.93 -10.59 -1.07
CA THR A 97 4.02 -9.85 -2.33
C THR A 97 2.96 -10.33 -3.32
N ASN A 98 2.72 -11.64 -3.39
CA ASN A 98 1.62 -12.18 -4.20
C ASN A 98 0.25 -11.72 -3.69
N ILE A 99 0.01 -11.73 -2.36
CA ILE A 99 -1.24 -11.20 -1.78
C ILE A 99 -1.44 -9.72 -2.15
N VAL A 100 -0.40 -8.89 -2.03
CA VAL A 100 -0.50 -7.48 -2.39
C VAL A 100 -0.78 -7.30 -3.89
N ARG A 101 -0.12 -8.09 -4.76
CA ARG A 101 -0.38 -8.08 -6.21
C ARG A 101 -1.83 -8.41 -6.54
N ASP A 102 -2.41 -9.40 -5.88
CA ASP A 102 -3.82 -9.76 -6.06
C ASP A 102 -4.75 -8.62 -5.60
N LEU A 103 -4.46 -8.01 -4.44
CA LEU A 103 -5.26 -6.91 -3.88
C LEU A 103 -5.25 -5.65 -4.75
N ILE A 104 -4.17 -5.42 -5.50
CA ILE A 104 -3.99 -4.25 -6.38
C ILE A 104 -4.18 -4.61 -7.87
N GLU A 105 -4.77 -5.77 -8.17
CA GLU A 105 -5.14 -6.21 -9.53
C GLU A 105 -3.95 -6.16 -10.51
N ASP A 106 -2.81 -6.69 -10.07
CA ASP A 106 -1.55 -6.76 -10.82
C ASP A 106 -0.96 -5.41 -11.27
N GLN A 107 -1.47 -4.28 -10.76
CA GLN A 107 -0.91 -2.94 -10.96
C GLN A 107 0.35 -2.67 -10.11
N MET A 108 1.24 -3.66 -10.00
CA MET A 108 2.51 -3.58 -9.27
C MET A 108 3.67 -3.51 -10.26
N TYR A 109 4.49 -2.48 -10.13
CA TYR A 109 5.57 -2.18 -11.07
C TYR A 109 6.92 -2.11 -10.35
N PRO A 110 8.01 -2.62 -10.94
CA PRO A 110 9.32 -2.58 -10.30
C PRO A 110 9.87 -1.15 -10.32
N LEU A 111 10.68 -0.78 -9.31
CA LEU A 111 11.38 0.51 -9.28
C LEU A 111 12.55 0.53 -10.28
N THR A 112 12.20 0.57 -11.56
CA THR A 112 13.10 0.69 -12.71
C THR A 112 12.52 1.76 -13.63
N LEU A 113 13.34 2.33 -14.51
CA LEU A 113 12.86 3.34 -15.47
C LEU A 113 11.63 2.84 -16.26
N ARG A 114 11.70 1.61 -16.77
CA ARG A 114 10.59 0.99 -17.51
C ARG A 114 9.36 0.76 -16.64
N GLY A 115 9.53 0.24 -15.42
CA GLY A 115 8.39 0.01 -14.51
C GLY A 115 7.70 1.30 -14.09
N LEU A 116 8.46 2.38 -13.86
CA LEU A 116 7.91 3.70 -13.61
C LEU A 116 7.14 4.23 -14.82
N GLU A 117 7.69 4.09 -16.02
CA GLU A 117 7.00 4.50 -17.25
C GLU A 117 5.66 3.75 -17.44
N GLU A 118 5.66 2.44 -17.27
CA GLU A 118 4.47 1.58 -17.36
C GLU A 118 3.40 1.97 -16.33
N GLY A 119 3.79 2.14 -15.06
CA GLY A 119 2.89 2.56 -14.00
C GLY A 119 2.29 3.95 -14.26
N MET A 120 3.12 4.91 -14.70
CA MET A 120 2.63 6.25 -15.05
C MET A 120 1.69 6.23 -16.26
N ARG A 121 1.93 5.36 -17.24
CA ARG A 121 1.04 5.18 -18.39
C ARG A 121 -0.32 4.63 -17.97
N TYR A 122 -0.37 3.65 -17.05
CA TYR A 122 -1.62 3.16 -16.48
C TYR A 122 -2.39 4.26 -15.75
N LEU A 123 -1.68 5.05 -14.94
CA LEU A 123 -2.26 6.17 -14.20
C LEU A 123 -2.74 7.31 -15.10
N ALA A 124 -2.19 7.48 -16.31
CA ALA A 124 -2.55 8.55 -17.24
C ALA A 124 -3.79 8.26 -18.10
N LYS A 125 -4.09 6.96 -18.31
CA LYS A 125 -5.37 6.52 -18.87
C LYS A 125 -6.52 6.83 -17.91
#